data_AF-A0A6H2NH64-F1
#
_entry.id   AF-A0A6H2NH64-F1
#
_cell.length_a   1.000
_cell.length_b   1.000
_cell.length_c   1.000
_cell.angle_alpha   90.00
_cell.angle_beta   90.00
_cell.angle_gamma   90.00
#
_symmetry.space_group_name_H-M   'P 1'
#
loop_
_entity.id
_entity.type
_entity.pdbx_description
1 polymer ?
#
loop_
_entity_poly.entity_id
_entity_poly.type
_entity_poly.pdbx_seq_one_letter_code
_entity_poly.pdbx_strand_id
1 'polypeptide(L)'
;MFSRITPWKGRLVAFVLALVTVAVLPLVTSPGWSASHSRPDLTDINVVSPQWLADHGDDPNLRVLDVRINPLAYMAGHVPGAVHLADNTFRGPNGRLPVQYW
;
A
#
# COMPACT_ATOMS: atom_id res chain seq x y z
N MET A 1 16.32 53.72 29.10
CA MET A 1 16.50 53.14 30.44
C MET A 1 16.48 51.61 30.30
N PHE A 2 17.64 51.00 30.07
CA PHE A 2 17.73 49.55 29.83
C PHE A 2 17.88 48.81 31.16
N SER A 3 16.91 47.98 31.51
CA SER A 3 16.95 47.15 32.73
C SER A 3 18.12 46.16 32.64
N ARG A 4 19.13 46.33 33.49
CA ARG A 4 20.26 45.39 33.64
C ARG A 4 19.73 44.06 34.16
N ILE A 5 19.66 43.07 33.28
CA ILE A 5 19.27 41.70 33.65
C ILE A 5 20.37 41.15 34.57
N THR A 6 20.01 40.81 35.81
CA THR A 6 20.92 40.25 36.81
C THR A 6 21.44 38.89 36.33
N PRO A 7 22.73 38.53 36.52
CA PRO A 7 23.34 37.32 35.95
C PRO A 7 22.59 36.02 36.31
N TRP A 8 21.90 35.98 37.45
CA TRP A 8 21.08 34.84 37.85
C TRP A 8 19.83 34.65 36.98
N LYS A 9 19.22 35.72 36.46
CA LYS A 9 18.05 35.65 35.57
C LYS A 9 18.41 35.04 34.21
N GLY A 10 19.61 35.34 33.69
CA GLY A 10 20.13 34.72 32.47
C GLY A 10 20.39 33.23 32.63
N ARG A 11 20.92 32.81 33.80
CA ARG A 11 21.15 31.39 34.12
C ARG A 11 19.83 30.62 34.26
N LEU A 12 18.79 31.25 34.82
CA LEU A 12 17.48 30.64 34.95
C LEU A 12 16.78 30.45 33.59
N VAL A 13 16.88 31.45 32.70
CA VAL A 13 16.37 31.33 31.31
C VAL A 13 17.08 30.21 30.55
N ALA A 14 18.41 30.12 30.65
CA ALA A 14 19.17 29.05 29.99
C ALA A 14 18.79 27.66 30.53
N PHE A 15 18.55 27.54 31.83
CA PHE A 15 18.12 26.28 32.45
C PHE A 15 16.72 25.84 32.00
N VAL A 16 15.78 26.80 31.89
CA VAL A 16 14.44 26.52 31.37
C VAL A 16 14.49 26.13 29.89
N LEU A 17 15.28 26.81 29.07
CA LEU A 17 15.47 26.44 27.66
C LEU A 17 16.06 25.02 27.52
N ALA A 18 17.05 24.66 28.34
CA ALA A 18 17.61 23.32 28.35
C ALA A 18 16.56 22.26 28.73
N LEU A 19 15.73 22.52 29.73
CA LEU A 19 14.64 21.62 30.12
C LEU A 19 13.59 21.45 29.01
N VAL A 20 13.22 22.53 28.32
CA VAL A 20 12.31 22.47 27.17
C VAL A 20 12.91 21.64 26.03
N THR A 21 14.21 21.81 25.72
CA THR A 21 14.86 21.01 24.68
C THR A 21 14.92 19.52 25.01
N VAL A 22 15.18 19.15 26.28
CA VAL A 22 15.20 17.75 26.72
C VAL A 22 13.80 17.13 26.70
N ALA A 23 12.76 17.90 27.04
CA ALA A 23 11.38 17.43 27.02
C ALA A 23 10.82 17.22 25.60
N VAL A 24 11.29 18.00 24.61
CA VAL A 24 10.82 17.90 23.22
C VAL A 24 11.59 16.86 22.41
N LEU A 25 12.85 16.57 22.76
CA LEU A 25 13.69 15.58 22.08
C LEU A 25 13.01 14.22 21.80
N PRO A 26 12.36 13.56 22.78
CA PRO A 26 11.72 12.27 22.54
C PRO A 26 10.55 12.34 21.56
N LEU A 27 9.90 13.50 21.41
CA LEU A 27 8.81 13.69 20.45
C LEU A 27 9.30 13.70 19.00
N VAL A 28 10.54 14.14 18.76
CA VAL A 28 11.18 14.18 17.43
C VAL A 28 11.83 12.84 17.07
N THR A 29 12.27 12.06 18.07
CA THR A 29 12.89 10.74 17.86
C THR A 29 11.91 9.58 18.03
N SER A 30 10.63 9.86 18.26
CA SER A 30 9.59 8.84 18.38
C SER A 30 9.46 8.06 17.06
N PRO A 31 9.58 6.72 17.04
CA PRO A 31 9.38 5.92 15.82
C PRO A 31 7.96 5.98 15.24
N GLY A 32 7.03 6.68 15.92
CA GLY A 32 5.67 6.95 15.48
C GLY A 32 5.55 7.87 14.26
N TRP A 33 6.65 8.47 13.80
CA TRP A 33 6.74 9.12 12.48
C TRP A 33 7.18 8.14 11.39
N SER A 34 6.91 6.85 11.58
CA SER A 34 6.66 6.03 10.42
C SER A 34 5.42 6.63 9.76
N ALA A 35 5.61 7.50 8.77
CA ALA A 35 4.59 7.74 7.78
C ALA A 35 4.19 6.35 7.33
N SER A 36 3.02 5.89 7.79
CA SER A 36 2.31 4.80 7.18
C SER A 36 2.30 5.19 5.71
N HIS A 37 3.21 4.59 4.94
CA HIS A 37 3.11 4.61 3.51
C HIS A 37 1.89 3.74 3.27
N SER A 38 0.71 4.36 3.41
CA SER A 38 -0.49 3.93 2.73
C SER A 38 -0.04 3.88 1.29
N ARG A 39 0.46 2.71 0.87
CA ARG A 39 0.48 2.38 -0.54
C ARG A 39 -0.91 2.75 -1.00
N PRO A 40 -1.07 3.55 -2.08
CA PRO A 40 -2.38 3.73 -2.67
C PRO A 40 -3.00 2.32 -2.78
N ASP A 41 -4.27 2.17 -2.44
CA ASP A 41 -5.01 0.98 -2.81
C ASP A 41 -4.92 0.90 -4.33
N LEU A 42 -3.91 0.20 -4.85
CA LEU A 42 -3.52 0.25 -6.26
C LEU A 42 -4.44 -0.63 -7.12
N THR A 43 -5.45 -1.26 -6.52
CA THR A 43 -6.35 -2.15 -7.23
C THR A 43 -7.73 -2.10 -6.60
N ASP A 44 -8.65 -1.34 -7.19
CA ASP A 44 -10.08 -1.52 -6.92
C ASP A 44 -10.49 -2.89 -7.47
N ILE A 45 -10.67 -3.88 -6.59
CA ILE A 45 -11.07 -5.24 -6.96
C ILE A 45 -12.59 -5.28 -6.96
N ASN A 46 -13.18 -5.26 -8.16
CA ASN A 46 -14.63 -5.33 -8.32
C ASN A 46 -15.07 -6.78 -8.55
N VAL A 47 -15.88 -7.32 -7.62
CA VAL A 47 -16.43 -8.67 -7.72
C VAL A 47 -17.83 -8.60 -8.32
N VAL A 48 -18.02 -9.30 -9.44
CA VAL A 48 -19.28 -9.32 -10.18
C VAL A 48 -20.01 -10.66 -10.02
N SER A 49 -21.32 -10.66 -10.23
CA SER A 49 -22.12 -11.89 -10.26
C SER A 49 -22.01 -12.60 -11.61
N PRO A 50 -22.30 -13.92 -11.68
CA PRO A 50 -22.38 -14.63 -12.96
C PRO A 50 -23.44 -14.02 -13.91
N GLN A 51 -24.55 -13.51 -13.38
CA GLN A 51 -25.58 -12.86 -14.18
C GLN A 51 -25.07 -11.58 -14.82
N TRP A 52 -24.33 -10.75 -14.07
CA TRP A 52 -23.71 -9.54 -14.63
C TRP A 52 -22.81 -9.90 -15.82
N LEU A 53 -21.99 -10.94 -15.68
CA LEU A 53 -21.12 -11.38 -16.78
C LEU A 53 -21.92 -11.87 -17.99
N ALA A 54 -23.02 -12.61 -17.76
CA ALA A 54 -23.91 -13.04 -18.83
C ALA A 54 -24.54 -11.84 -19.57
N ASP A 55 -24.92 -10.79 -18.85
CA ASP A 55 -25.54 -9.58 -19.41
C ASP A 55 -24.53 -8.68 -20.16
N HIS A 56 -23.22 -8.80 -19.87
CA HIS A 56 -22.16 -7.95 -20.44
C HIS A 56 -21.18 -8.72 -21.34
N GLY A 57 -21.42 -10.01 -21.60
CA GLY A 57 -20.48 -10.89 -22.30
C GLY A 57 -20.13 -10.47 -23.73
N ASP A 58 -21.01 -9.69 -24.37
CA ASP A 58 -20.82 -9.16 -25.72
C ASP A 58 -20.10 -7.80 -25.76
N ASP A 59 -19.72 -7.22 -24.61
CA ASP A 59 -18.98 -5.95 -24.58
C ASP A 59 -17.58 -6.13 -25.20
N PRO A 60 -17.25 -5.42 -26.30
CA PRO A 60 -15.95 -5.54 -26.95
C PRO A 60 -14.78 -5.11 -26.05
N ASN A 61 -15.04 -4.34 -24.99
CA ASN A 61 -14.06 -3.90 -24.00
C ASN A 61 -13.93 -4.86 -22.80
N LEU A 62 -14.74 -5.92 -22.74
CA LEU A 62 -14.65 -6.95 -21.70
C LEU A 62 -13.85 -8.16 -22.19
N ARG A 63 -12.97 -8.68 -21.34
CA ARG A 63 -12.26 -9.95 -21.59
C ARG A 63 -12.29 -10.81 -20.33
N VAL A 64 -12.67 -12.07 -20.51
CA VAL A 64 -12.71 -13.06 -19.43
C VAL A 64 -11.48 -13.94 -19.54
N LEU A 65 -10.72 -14.02 -18.44
CA LEU A 65 -9.54 -14.87 -18.33
C LEU A 65 -9.83 -16.04 -17.40
N ASP A 66 -9.66 -17.26 -17.90
CA ASP A 66 -9.70 -18.47 -17.07
C ASP A 66 -8.28 -18.81 -16.62
N VAL A 67 -7.98 -18.53 -15.36
CA VAL A 67 -6.65 -18.68 -14.75
C VAL A 67 -6.51 -19.95 -13.89
N ARG A 68 -7.40 -20.94 -14.08
CA ARG A 68 -7.28 -22.23 -13.38
C ARG A 68 -6.00 -22.95 -13.79
N ILE A 69 -5.28 -23.52 -12.82
CA ILE A 69 -3.97 -24.17 -13.05
C ILE A 69 -4.05 -25.35 -14.03
N ASN A 70 -5.15 -26.11 -14.00
CA ASN A 70 -5.31 -27.29 -14.86
C ASN A 70 -6.03 -26.92 -16.17
N PRO A 71 -5.36 -26.93 -17.34
CA PRO A 71 -5.98 -26.60 -18.62
C PRO A 71 -7.07 -27.59 -19.04
N LEU A 72 -7.05 -28.83 -18.54
CA LEU A 72 -8.11 -29.80 -18.82
C LEU A 72 -9.45 -29.34 -18.23
N ALA A 73 -9.44 -28.52 -17.16
CA ALA A 73 -10.66 -27.98 -16.58
C ALA A 73 -11.32 -26.94 -17.51
N TYR A 74 -10.53 -26.17 -18.26
CA TYR A 74 -11.03 -25.27 -19.30
C TYR A 74 -11.64 -26.07 -20.46
N MET A 75 -10.96 -27.14 -20.90
CA MET A 75 -11.48 -28.01 -21.96
C MET A 75 -12.77 -28.73 -21.57
N ALA A 76 -12.89 -29.15 -20.31
CA ALA A 76 -14.10 -29.78 -19.79
C ALA A 76 -15.29 -28.80 -19.72
N GLY A 77 -15.02 -27.51 -19.56
CA GLY A 77 -16.04 -26.46 -19.57
C GLY A 77 -15.48 -25.12 -19.08
N HIS A 78 -15.87 -24.05 -19.77
CA HIS A 78 -15.48 -22.68 -19.46
C HIS A 78 -16.59 -21.70 -19.88
N VAL A 79 -16.46 -20.45 -19.44
CA VAL A 79 -17.37 -19.37 -19.83
C VAL A 79 -17.19 -19.08 -21.33
N PRO A 80 -18.27 -18.95 -22.12
CA PRO A 80 -18.17 -18.61 -23.54
C PRO A 80 -17.32 -17.34 -23.78
N GLY A 81 -16.41 -17.40 -24.75
CA GLY A 81 -15.51 -16.28 -25.08
C GLY A 81 -14.33 -16.09 -24.12
N ALA A 82 -14.26 -16.83 -23.01
CA ALA A 82 -13.12 -16.76 -22.10
C ALA A 82 -11.84 -17.34 -22.73
N VAL A 83 -10.70 -16.75 -22.40
CA VAL A 83 -9.38 -17.22 -22.82
C VAL A 83 -8.68 -17.86 -21.65
N HIS A 84 -8.18 -19.07 -21.83
CA HIS A 84 -7.32 -19.69 -20.83
C HIS A 84 -5.94 -19.03 -20.82
N LEU A 85 -5.49 -18.61 -19.64
CA LEU A 85 -4.15 -18.08 -19.44
C LEU A 85 -3.52 -18.76 -18.22
N ALA A 86 -2.36 -19.37 -18.42
CA ALA A 86 -1.70 -20.14 -17.37
C ALA A 86 -1.31 -19.22 -16.20
N ASP A 87 -1.54 -19.66 -14.96
CA ASP A 87 -1.29 -18.84 -13.77
C ASP A 87 0.18 -18.38 -13.66
N ASN A 88 1.11 -19.17 -14.20
CA ASN A 88 2.54 -18.86 -14.23
C ASN A 88 2.88 -17.61 -15.06
N THR A 89 2.00 -17.15 -15.96
CA THR A 89 2.21 -15.90 -16.71
C THR A 89 2.09 -14.67 -15.83
N PHE A 90 1.42 -14.80 -14.68
CA PHE A 90 1.28 -13.75 -13.68
C PHE A 90 2.34 -13.87 -12.56
N ARG A 91 3.34 -14.73 -12.75
CA ARG A 91 4.43 -14.89 -11.80
C ARG A 91 5.68 -14.18 -12.30
N GLY A 92 6.40 -13.50 -11.42
CA GLY A 92 7.67 -12.87 -11.77
C GLY A 92 8.50 -12.46 -10.56
N PRO A 93 9.74 -12.00 -10.79
CA PRO A 93 10.66 -11.61 -9.73
C PRO A 93 10.28 -10.24 -9.14
N ASN A 94 10.07 -10.19 -7.82
CA ASN A 94 9.70 -8.96 -7.11
C ASN A 94 10.92 -8.22 -6.50
N GLY A 95 12.13 -8.48 -7.03
CA GLY A 95 13.39 -7.95 -6.50
C GLY A 95 13.92 -8.63 -5.23
N ARG A 96 13.17 -9.55 -4.60
CA ARG A 96 13.63 -10.36 -3.45
C ARG A 96 13.53 -11.86 -3.68
N LEU A 97 12.43 -12.32 -4.26
CA LEU A 97 12.17 -13.73 -4.54
C LEU A 97 12.06 -13.93 -6.05
N PRO A 98 12.61 -15.05 -6.58
CA PRO A 98 12.58 -15.32 -8.01
C PRO A 98 11.17 -15.62 -8.54
N VAL A 99 10.22 -16.02 -7.68
CA VAL A 99 8.84 -16.37 -8.05
C VAL A 99 7.87 -15.82 -7.01
N GLN A 100 7.02 -14.85 -7.40
CA GLN A 100 5.83 -14.43 -6.66
C GLN A 100 4.67 -14.17 -7.62
N TYR A 101 3.44 -14.33 -7.12
CA TYR A 101 2.24 -13.76 -7.75
C TYR A 101 2.25 -12.25 -7.52
N TRP A 102 1.97 -11.51 -8.59
CA TRP A 102 1.77 -10.06 -8.54
C TRP A 102 0.32 -9.72 -8.26
#